data_AF-A0A1L9SGX6-F1
#
_entry.id   AF-A0A1L9SGX6-F1
#
_cell.length_a   1.000
_cell.length_b   1.000
_cell.length_c   1.000
_cell.angle_alpha   90.00
_cell.angle_beta   90.00
_cell.angle_gamma   90.00
#
_symmetry.space_group_name_H-M   'P 1'
#
loop_
_entity.id
_entity.type
_entity.pdbx_description
1 polymer ?
#
loop_
_entity_poly.entity_id
_entity_poly.type
_entity_poly.pdbx_seq_one_letter_code
_entity_poly.pdbx_strand_id
1 'polypeptide(L)'
;MVRLAVDSESQRKDTWMENMLATALWQKLPPTELFFNESGFSSCDPLIPGYRPIVWGLFGGEDGSLLPYLTQLIFIITKNRINRIDALYAENPITHPYHRVRIVDAGDLPELYHHSSFGSQITLKIDGPGGERITELGVGYENHNNAIRHRYFNHGFPHFYRITTNRKSFIPLSHPKYLPTDSRPIHPMAIEPGTVPIGFYAVRQYEIGRVSFGVISRPMTSL
;
A
#
# COMPACT_ATOMS: atom_id res chain seq x y z
N MET A 1 25.68 -47.16 15.17
CA MET A 1 24.95 -46.70 13.97
C MET A 1 23.48 -46.61 14.36
N VAL A 2 22.95 -45.41 14.56
CA VAL A 2 21.53 -45.15 14.80
C VAL A 2 21.16 -43.98 13.90
N ARG A 3 20.29 -44.25 12.91
CA ARG A 3 19.69 -43.23 12.05
C ARG A 3 18.50 -42.66 12.81
N LEU A 4 18.50 -41.36 13.05
CA LEU A 4 17.29 -40.59 13.32
C LEU A 4 16.99 -39.80 12.06
N ALA A 5 16.09 -40.33 11.24
CA ALA A 5 15.36 -39.52 10.27
C ALA A 5 14.35 -38.71 11.09
N VAL A 6 14.62 -37.43 11.26
CA VAL A 6 13.59 -36.47 11.63
C VAL A 6 13.31 -35.71 10.34
N ASP A 7 12.19 -36.02 9.71
CA ASP A 7 11.58 -35.17 8.69
C ASP A 7 11.39 -33.78 9.29
N SER A 8 12.24 -32.84 8.90
CA SER A 8 12.18 -31.44 9.34
C SER A 8 11.85 -30.50 8.17
N GLU A 9 10.87 -30.85 7.35
CA GLU A 9 10.32 -29.95 6.31
C GLU A 9 8.82 -29.62 6.51
N SER A 10 8.28 -29.87 7.70
CA SER A 10 6.91 -29.46 8.07
C SER A 10 6.88 -28.51 9.27
N GLN A 11 7.88 -27.65 9.40
CA GLN A 11 7.79 -26.53 10.36
C GLN A 11 6.90 -25.47 9.71
N ARG A 12 5.64 -25.44 10.17
CA ARG A 12 4.60 -24.46 9.85
C ARG A 12 5.22 -23.09 9.56
N LYS A 13 5.00 -22.58 8.35
CA LYS A 13 4.95 -21.14 8.13
C LYS A 13 3.72 -20.65 8.89
N ASP A 14 3.88 -20.39 10.19
CA ASP A 14 3.03 -19.39 10.84
C ASP A 14 3.16 -18.16 9.94
N THR A 15 2.06 -17.83 9.26
CA THR A 15 2.09 -16.84 8.19
C THR A 15 2.56 -15.52 8.80
N TRP A 16 3.37 -14.77 8.07
CA TRP A 16 3.83 -13.48 8.57
C TRP A 16 2.64 -12.58 8.92
N MET A 17 1.46 -12.77 8.29
CA MET A 17 0.19 -12.18 8.74
C MET A 17 -0.20 -12.53 10.17
N GLU A 18 -0.15 -13.80 10.58
CA GLU A 18 -0.45 -14.19 11.97
C GLU A 18 0.52 -13.49 12.92
N ASN A 19 1.80 -13.41 12.54
CA ASN A 19 2.78 -12.66 13.29
C ASN A 19 2.53 -11.14 13.23
N MET A 20 2.14 -10.54 12.11
CA MET A 20 1.89 -9.10 11.96
C MET A 20 0.60 -8.69 12.69
N LEU A 21 -0.47 -9.46 12.55
CA LEU A 21 -1.71 -9.29 13.31
C LEU A 21 -1.44 -9.40 14.83
N ALA A 22 -0.52 -10.29 15.22
CA ALA A 22 -0.15 -10.48 16.63
C ALA A 22 0.87 -9.47 17.18
N THR A 23 1.80 -8.96 16.35
CA THR A 23 3.00 -8.23 16.80
C THR A 23 3.11 -6.80 16.27
N ALA A 24 2.45 -6.47 15.16
CA ALA A 24 2.42 -5.10 14.67
C ALA A 24 1.45 -4.26 15.49
N LEU A 25 1.80 -2.99 15.70
CA LEU A 25 0.85 -2.01 16.18
C LEU A 25 -0.11 -1.68 15.04
N TRP A 26 -1.42 -1.79 15.27
CA TRP A 26 -2.45 -1.42 14.29
C TRP A 26 -3.24 -0.23 14.81
N GLN A 27 -3.63 0.69 13.92
CA GLN A 27 -4.61 1.72 14.30
C GLN A 27 -5.97 1.09 14.62
N LYS A 28 -6.36 0.09 13.81
CA LYS A 28 -7.54 -0.77 13.98
C LYS A 28 -7.16 -2.15 13.45
N LEU A 29 -7.57 -3.23 14.13
CA LEU A 29 -7.33 -4.58 13.62
C LEU A 29 -8.15 -4.80 12.32
N PRO A 30 -7.53 -5.28 11.24
CA PRO A 30 -8.26 -5.61 10.02
C PRO A 30 -9.05 -6.92 10.18
N PRO A 31 -10.19 -7.07 9.49
CA PRO A 31 -10.88 -8.35 9.35
C PRO A 31 -9.96 -9.43 8.79
N THR A 32 -10.18 -10.67 9.20
CA THR A 32 -9.37 -11.84 8.84
C THR A 32 -9.51 -12.26 7.37
N GLU A 33 -10.53 -11.80 6.68
CA GLU A 33 -10.79 -12.16 5.27
C GLU A 33 -10.07 -11.23 4.27
N LEU A 34 -9.30 -10.25 4.77
CA LEU A 34 -8.53 -9.33 3.96
C LEU A 34 -7.13 -9.89 3.69
N PHE A 35 -6.70 -9.78 2.43
CA PHE A 35 -5.38 -10.21 2.00
C PHE A 35 -4.48 -8.98 1.80
N PHE A 36 -3.33 -8.97 2.47
CA PHE A 36 -2.32 -7.91 2.35
C PHE A 36 -1.17 -8.43 1.49
N ASN A 37 -0.51 -7.57 0.72
CA ASN A 37 0.59 -7.98 -0.16
C ASN A 37 1.93 -8.17 0.58
N GLU A 38 2.00 -9.15 1.47
CA GLU A 38 3.10 -9.37 2.42
C GLU A 38 4.48 -9.45 1.74
N SER A 39 4.57 -10.21 0.64
CA SER A 39 5.84 -10.47 -0.06
C SER A 39 6.46 -9.24 -0.70
N GLY A 40 5.65 -8.19 -0.96
CA GLY A 40 6.12 -6.92 -1.50
C GLY A 40 6.37 -5.84 -0.44
N PHE A 41 6.07 -6.10 0.83
CA PHE A 41 6.11 -5.08 1.88
C PHE A 41 7.42 -5.13 2.68
N SER A 42 8.36 -4.26 2.31
CA SER A 42 9.74 -4.30 2.80
C SER A 42 9.97 -3.56 4.13
N SER A 43 8.94 -3.24 4.93
CA SER A 43 9.07 -2.23 6.02
C SER A 43 8.31 -2.55 7.31
N CYS A 44 8.43 -3.78 7.78
CA CYS A 44 7.62 -4.28 8.88
C CYS A 44 8.41 -4.88 10.03
N ASP A 45 9.69 -4.56 10.20
CA ASP A 45 10.34 -4.93 11.46
C ASP A 45 9.88 -3.93 12.55
N PRO A 46 8.99 -4.34 13.49
CA PRO A 46 8.49 -3.46 14.54
C PRO A 46 9.59 -3.09 15.54
N LEU A 47 10.75 -3.76 15.49
CA LEU A 47 11.91 -3.46 16.32
C LEU A 47 12.70 -2.26 15.79
N ILE A 48 12.36 -1.73 14.60
CA ILE A 48 12.98 -0.51 14.08
C ILE A 48 12.53 0.70 14.90
N PRO A 49 13.45 1.50 15.47
CA PRO A 49 13.12 2.74 16.16
C PRO A 49 12.25 3.68 15.31
N GLY A 50 11.21 4.22 15.94
CA GLY A 50 10.25 5.10 15.27
C GLY A 50 9.21 4.40 14.40
N TYR A 51 9.07 3.07 14.51
CA TYR A 51 7.92 2.32 13.99
C TYR A 51 6.61 2.90 14.55
N ARG A 52 5.62 3.07 13.67
CA ARG A 52 4.28 3.55 14.03
C ARG A 52 3.23 2.50 13.68
N PRO A 53 2.05 2.58 14.31
CA PRO A 53 0.96 1.68 13.96
C PRO A 53 0.66 1.70 12.46
N ILE A 54 0.36 0.52 11.91
CA ILE A 54 -0.12 0.36 10.55
C ILE A 54 -1.46 1.07 10.45
N VAL A 55 -1.55 2.00 9.50
CA VAL A 55 -2.78 2.70 9.11
C VAL A 55 -3.29 2.09 7.82
N TRP A 56 -4.60 1.94 7.70
CA TRP A 56 -5.20 1.34 6.52
C TRP A 56 -6.63 1.80 6.30
N GLY A 57 -7.12 1.58 5.09
CA GLY A 57 -8.51 1.81 4.75
C GLY A 57 -8.90 1.16 3.43
N LEU A 58 -10.21 1.06 3.21
CA LEU A 58 -10.78 0.38 2.05
C LEU A 58 -11.51 1.38 1.16
N PHE A 59 -10.98 1.62 -0.03
CA PHE A 59 -11.69 2.39 -1.07
C PHE A 59 -12.78 1.56 -1.77
N GLY A 60 -12.76 0.24 -1.63
CA GLY A 60 -13.79 -0.65 -2.13
C GLY A 60 -14.94 -0.85 -1.14
N GLY A 61 -14.88 -0.32 0.07
CA GLY A 61 -15.77 -0.72 1.17
C GLY A 61 -15.37 -2.09 1.73
N GLU A 62 -16.14 -2.60 2.70
CA GLU A 62 -15.79 -3.84 3.41
C GLU A 62 -15.85 -5.09 2.50
N ASP A 63 -16.73 -5.06 1.51
CA ASP A 63 -17.07 -6.16 0.60
C ASP A 63 -16.76 -5.87 -0.88
N GLY A 64 -16.20 -4.70 -1.19
CA GLY A 64 -15.97 -4.26 -2.58
C GLY A 64 -17.16 -3.52 -3.21
N SER A 65 -18.26 -3.33 -2.49
CA SER A 65 -19.48 -2.67 -2.98
C SER A 65 -19.28 -1.22 -3.44
N LEU A 66 -18.21 -0.55 -3.02
CA LEU A 66 -17.91 0.84 -3.44
C LEU A 66 -17.08 0.93 -4.71
N LEU A 67 -16.51 -0.18 -5.21
CA LEU A 67 -15.70 -0.19 -6.43
C LEU A 67 -16.48 0.35 -7.67
N PRO A 68 -17.76 -0.01 -7.90
CA PRO A 68 -18.53 0.53 -9.02
C PRO A 68 -18.79 2.03 -8.93
N TYR A 69 -18.55 2.66 -7.78
CA TYR A 69 -18.73 4.10 -7.59
C TYR A 69 -17.40 4.84 -7.57
N LEU A 70 -16.25 4.17 -7.48
CA LEU A 70 -14.95 4.82 -7.36
C LEU A 70 -14.62 5.62 -8.63
N THR A 71 -14.40 6.93 -8.49
CA THR A 71 -14.05 7.82 -9.62
C THR A 71 -12.63 8.33 -9.56
N GLN A 72 -12.08 8.52 -8.35
CA GLN A 72 -10.72 9.03 -8.18
C GLN A 72 -10.06 8.47 -6.92
N LEU A 73 -8.75 8.26 -7.03
CA LEU A 73 -7.84 8.18 -5.88
C LEU A 73 -6.91 9.40 -5.90
N ILE A 74 -6.83 10.10 -4.78
CA ILE A 74 -6.01 11.30 -4.61
C ILE A 74 -4.87 10.97 -3.65
N PHE A 75 -3.65 11.05 -4.14
CA PHE A 75 -2.43 10.82 -3.38
C PHE A 75 -1.78 12.15 -3.02
N ILE A 76 -1.57 12.40 -1.73
CA ILE A 76 -0.76 13.51 -1.25
C ILE A 76 0.64 12.99 -0.99
N ILE A 77 1.58 13.49 -1.80
CA ILE A 77 2.96 13.06 -1.80
C ILE A 77 3.84 14.20 -1.32
N THR A 78 4.82 13.91 -0.47
CA THR A 78 5.86 14.88 -0.11
C THR A 78 7.22 14.24 -0.23
N LYS A 79 8.11 14.88 -1.00
CA LYS A 79 9.33 14.24 -1.50
C LYS A 79 8.96 12.89 -2.17
N ASN A 80 9.38 11.76 -1.61
CA ASN A 80 9.13 10.43 -2.17
C ASN A 80 8.21 9.57 -1.28
N ARG A 81 7.28 10.20 -0.56
CA ARG A 81 6.45 9.54 0.45
C ARG A 81 4.98 9.81 0.18
N ILE A 82 4.17 8.76 0.12
CA ILE A 82 2.71 8.86 0.11
C ILE A 82 2.27 9.07 1.56
N ASN A 83 1.81 10.27 1.91
CA ASN A 83 1.43 10.59 3.29
C ASN A 83 -0.07 10.42 3.52
N ARG A 84 -0.88 10.67 2.48
CA ARG A 84 -2.33 10.60 2.56
C ARG A 84 -2.93 10.11 1.26
N ILE A 85 -4.01 9.36 1.38
CA ILE A 85 -4.80 8.85 0.27
C ILE A 85 -6.27 9.10 0.56
N ASP A 86 -6.94 9.73 -0.40
CA ASP A 86 -8.39 9.89 -0.38
C ASP A 86 -9.02 9.19 -1.59
N ALA A 87 -10.23 8.68 -1.41
CA ALA A 87 -11.08 8.16 -2.48
C ALA A 87 -12.26 9.12 -2.72
N LEU A 88 -12.60 9.35 -3.98
CA LEU A 88 -13.82 10.03 -4.38
C LEU A 88 -14.71 9.06 -5.16
N TYR A 89 -16.01 9.17 -4.90
CA TYR A 89 -17.02 8.33 -5.52
C TYR A 89 -17.96 9.19 -6.38
N ALA A 90 -18.45 8.59 -7.46
CA ALA A 90 -19.65 9.03 -8.16
C ALA A 90 -20.83 9.02 -7.18
N GLU A 91 -21.89 9.74 -7.54
CA GLU A 91 -23.12 9.79 -6.75
C GLU A 91 -23.63 8.35 -6.50
N ASN A 92 -23.56 7.93 -5.24
CA ASN A 92 -23.99 6.61 -4.80
C ASN A 92 -25.34 6.78 -4.10
N PRO A 93 -26.39 6.02 -4.43
CA PRO A 93 -27.68 6.08 -3.75
C PRO A 93 -27.65 5.67 -2.26
N ILE A 94 -26.56 5.08 -1.75
CA ILE A 94 -26.40 4.59 -0.38
C ILE A 94 -25.69 5.61 0.54
N THR A 95 -24.83 6.46 -0.02
CA THR A 95 -24.05 7.46 0.73
C THR A 95 -24.14 8.80 0.03
N HIS A 96 -24.61 9.83 0.75
CA HIS A 96 -24.77 11.25 0.39
C HIS A 96 -23.86 11.82 -0.73
N PRO A 97 -24.27 12.93 -1.39
CA PRO A 97 -23.69 13.36 -2.67
C PRO A 97 -22.21 13.75 -2.52
N TYR A 98 -21.33 13.11 -3.29
CA TYR A 98 -19.90 13.41 -3.42
C TYR A 98 -19.08 13.35 -2.12
N HIS A 99 -19.00 12.18 -1.47
CA HIS A 99 -18.10 12.01 -0.33
C HIS A 99 -16.67 11.64 -0.76
N ARG A 100 -15.77 12.63 -0.70
CA ARG A 100 -14.33 12.39 -0.56
C ARG A 100 -14.10 11.71 0.79
N VAL A 101 -13.60 10.48 0.80
CA VAL A 101 -13.29 9.72 2.01
C VAL A 101 -11.78 9.60 2.17
N ARG A 102 -11.26 9.90 3.36
CA ARG A 102 -9.86 9.64 3.68
C ARG A 102 -9.68 8.16 3.97
N ILE A 103 -8.80 7.51 3.21
CA ILE A 103 -8.56 6.05 3.30
C ILE A 103 -7.29 5.78 4.11
N VAL A 104 -6.24 6.56 3.89
CA VAL A 104 -4.96 6.42 4.62
C VAL A 104 -4.48 7.80 5.05
N ASP A 105 -4.05 7.90 6.31
CA ASP A 105 -3.36 9.07 6.87
C ASP A 105 -2.14 8.61 7.67
N ALA A 106 -0.95 8.70 7.08
CA ALA A 106 0.29 8.32 7.74
C ALA A 106 0.89 9.46 8.60
N GLY A 107 0.22 10.63 8.69
CA GLY A 107 0.74 11.86 9.32
C GLY A 107 2.06 12.34 8.70
N ASP A 108 2.81 13.32 9.20
CA ASP A 108 2.47 14.70 9.55
C ASP A 108 2.94 15.50 8.34
N LEU A 109 2.06 16.31 7.77
CA LEU A 109 2.50 17.51 7.11
C LEU A 109 1.90 18.67 7.89
N PRO A 110 2.71 19.59 8.43
CA PRO A 110 2.24 20.95 8.67
C PRO A 110 1.51 21.42 7.41
N GLU A 111 0.35 22.05 7.54
CA GLU A 111 -0.47 22.54 6.40
C GLU A 111 0.35 23.34 5.38
N LEU A 112 1.44 23.97 5.84
CA LEU A 112 2.49 24.64 5.07
C LEU A 112 3.07 23.80 3.90
N TYR A 113 3.09 22.47 3.99
CA TYR A 113 3.65 21.63 2.93
C TYR A 113 2.71 21.42 1.75
N HIS A 114 1.40 21.60 1.92
CA HIS A 114 0.43 21.59 0.80
C HIS A 114 0.71 22.70 -0.21
N HIS A 115 1.35 23.79 0.22
CA HIS A 115 1.74 24.93 -0.60
C HIS A 115 3.27 25.05 -0.80
N SER A 116 4.04 24.09 -0.31
CA SER A 116 5.50 24.07 -0.48
C SER A 116 5.90 23.42 -1.80
N SER A 117 7.06 23.80 -2.34
CA SER A 117 7.66 23.17 -3.53
C SER A 117 8.12 21.69 -3.33
N PHE A 118 7.73 21.08 -2.20
CA PHE A 118 8.04 19.70 -1.81
C PHE A 118 6.79 18.82 -1.69
N GLY A 119 5.59 19.40 -1.73
CA GLY A 119 4.32 18.70 -1.74
C GLY A 119 3.74 18.61 -3.14
N SER A 120 3.14 17.47 -3.48
CA SER A 120 2.45 17.27 -4.75
C SER A 120 1.17 16.47 -4.51
N GLN A 121 0.12 16.81 -5.24
CA GLN A 121 -1.10 16.04 -5.32
C GLN A 121 -1.12 15.31 -6.66
N ILE A 122 -1.29 13.98 -6.62
CA ILE A 122 -1.48 13.16 -7.82
C ILE A 122 -2.89 12.57 -7.78
N THR A 123 -3.65 12.81 -8.83
CA THR A 123 -5.01 12.29 -8.98
C THR A 123 -5.02 11.16 -10.01
N LEU A 124 -5.34 9.96 -9.56
CA LEU A 124 -5.62 8.80 -10.39
C LEU A 124 -7.12 8.76 -10.68
N LYS A 125 -7.52 9.02 -11.93
CA LYS A 125 -8.91 8.85 -12.38
C LYS A 125 -9.19 7.39 -12.70
N ILE A 126 -10.24 6.83 -12.12
CA ILE A 126 -10.69 5.45 -12.31
C ILE A 126 -12.16 5.50 -12.71
N ASP A 127 -12.54 4.90 -13.83
CA ASP A 127 -13.93 4.75 -14.24
C ASP A 127 -14.56 3.50 -13.57
N GLY A 128 -14.76 3.56 -12.25
CA GLY A 128 -15.42 2.50 -11.47
C GLY A 128 -16.79 2.10 -12.03
N PRO A 129 -17.68 3.05 -12.41
CA PRO A 129 -18.98 2.72 -13.02
C PRO A 129 -18.85 1.94 -14.33
N GLY A 130 -17.82 2.24 -15.13
CA GLY A 130 -17.49 1.45 -16.31
C GLY A 130 -16.83 0.10 -16.00
N GLY A 131 -16.52 -0.21 -14.74
CA GLY A 131 -15.78 -1.42 -14.35
C GLY A 131 -14.26 -1.31 -14.50
N GLU A 132 -13.72 -0.09 -14.57
CA GLU A 132 -12.28 0.12 -14.39
C GLU A 132 -11.87 -0.22 -12.95
N ARG A 133 -10.81 -1.01 -12.80
CA ARG A 133 -10.29 -1.42 -11.49
C ARG A 133 -8.78 -1.51 -11.51
N ILE A 134 -8.17 -1.32 -10.34
CA ILE A 134 -6.74 -1.55 -10.14
C ILE A 134 -6.46 -3.04 -10.31
N THR A 135 -5.46 -3.37 -11.11
CA THR A 135 -5.07 -4.75 -11.40
C THR A 135 -3.65 -5.05 -10.95
N GLU A 136 -2.79 -4.04 -10.86
CA GLU A 136 -1.40 -4.23 -10.46
C GLU A 136 -0.89 -3.02 -9.68
N LEU A 137 0.01 -3.32 -8.73
CA LEU A 137 0.86 -2.34 -8.09
C LEU A 137 2.32 -2.74 -8.25
N GLY A 138 3.19 -1.74 -8.30
CA GLY A 138 4.62 -1.96 -8.27
C GLY A 138 5.31 -0.87 -7.47
N VAL A 139 6.51 -1.18 -7.01
CA VAL A 139 7.36 -0.26 -6.26
C VAL A 139 8.75 -0.21 -6.88
N GLY A 140 9.23 0.99 -7.15
CA GLY A 140 10.61 1.23 -7.52
C GLY A 140 11.39 1.66 -6.29
N TYR A 141 12.51 1.00 -6.00
CA TYR A 141 13.34 1.28 -4.84
C TYR A 141 14.52 2.21 -5.16
N GLU A 142 14.94 3.02 -4.19
CA GLU A 142 16.24 3.70 -4.20
C GLU A 142 17.34 2.68 -3.88
N ASN A 143 18.30 2.52 -4.79
CA ASN A 143 19.45 1.66 -4.55
C ASN A 143 20.41 2.36 -3.57
N HIS A 144 20.60 1.82 -2.37
CA HIS A 144 21.52 2.36 -1.37
C HIS A 144 22.43 1.25 -0.86
N ASN A 145 23.74 1.34 -1.14
CA ASN A 145 24.78 0.47 -0.60
C ASN A 145 25.04 0.79 0.89
N ASN A 146 24.13 0.41 1.78
CA ASN A 146 24.37 0.48 3.21
C ASN A 146 23.97 -0.83 3.89
N ALA A 147 24.95 -1.49 4.53
CA ALA A 147 24.79 -2.80 5.15
C ALA A 147 23.71 -2.84 6.24
N ILE A 148 23.50 -1.75 6.99
CA ILE A 148 22.42 -1.64 7.98
C ILE A 148 21.07 -1.63 7.27
N ARG A 149 20.98 -1.01 6.09
CA ARG A 149 19.73 -0.90 5.34
C ARG A 149 19.32 -2.21 4.68
N HIS A 150 20.27 -3.02 4.20
CA HIS A 150 19.96 -4.36 3.71
C HIS A 150 19.36 -5.27 4.80
N ARG A 151 19.78 -5.10 6.05
CA ARG A 151 19.27 -5.90 7.18
C ARG A 151 17.79 -5.63 7.48
N TYR A 152 17.34 -4.39 7.31
CA TYR A 152 15.99 -3.95 7.70
C TYR A 152 15.06 -3.69 6.50
N PHE A 153 15.61 -3.56 5.29
CA PHE A 153 14.91 -3.23 4.06
C PHE A 153 15.43 -4.11 2.92
N ASN A 154 14.86 -5.30 2.77
CA ASN A 154 15.28 -6.33 1.80
C ASN A 154 15.50 -5.79 0.36
N HIS A 155 14.73 -4.78 -0.04
CA HIS A 155 14.78 -4.18 -1.38
C HIS A 155 15.20 -2.71 -1.40
N GLY A 156 15.61 -2.13 -0.26
CA GLY A 156 15.90 -0.70 -0.12
C GLY A 156 14.66 0.15 0.18
N PHE A 157 14.76 1.47 -0.04
CA PHE A 157 13.68 2.41 0.28
C PHE A 157 12.75 2.64 -0.91
N PRO A 158 11.42 2.59 -0.73
CA PRO A 158 10.50 2.98 -1.78
C PRO A 158 10.80 4.40 -2.29
N HIS A 159 10.99 4.53 -3.60
CA HIS A 159 11.21 5.80 -4.29
C HIS A 159 9.93 6.31 -4.95
N PHE A 160 9.24 5.41 -5.64
CA PHE A 160 7.99 5.69 -6.33
C PHE A 160 7.14 4.42 -6.36
N TYR A 161 5.84 4.60 -6.47
CA TYR A 161 4.91 3.51 -6.71
C TYR A 161 4.32 3.60 -8.10
N ARG A 162 3.89 2.47 -8.63
CA ARG A 162 3.18 2.33 -9.88
C ARG A 162 1.82 1.72 -9.60
N ILE A 163 0.79 2.28 -10.20
CA ILE A 163 -0.54 1.66 -10.27
C ILE A 163 -0.90 1.42 -11.74
N THR A 164 -1.42 0.23 -12.04
CA THR A 164 -1.99 -0.14 -13.33
C THR A 164 -3.46 -0.51 -13.15
N THR A 165 -4.32 -0.14 -14.11
CA THR A 165 -5.72 -0.56 -14.16
C THR A 165 -5.94 -1.50 -15.34
N ASN A 166 -7.08 -2.19 -15.35
CA ASN A 166 -7.51 -3.01 -16.49
C ASN A 166 -7.80 -2.20 -17.79
N ARG A 167 -7.71 -0.87 -17.76
CA ARG A 167 -7.95 0.01 -18.92
C ARG A 167 -6.81 0.97 -19.23
N LYS A 168 -6.02 1.36 -18.23
CA LYS A 168 -4.93 2.33 -18.36
C LYS A 168 -3.61 1.70 -17.96
N SER A 169 -2.60 1.93 -18.80
CA SER A 169 -1.22 1.57 -18.48
C SER A 169 -0.57 2.68 -17.66
N PHE A 170 0.03 2.31 -16.53
CA PHE A 170 1.03 3.05 -15.76
C PHE A 170 0.66 4.47 -15.28
N ILE A 171 0.50 4.63 -13.96
CA ILE A 171 0.51 5.95 -13.32
C ILE A 171 1.60 5.98 -12.23
N PRO A 172 2.65 6.82 -12.39
CA PRO A 172 3.70 6.95 -11.39
C PRO A 172 3.23 7.81 -10.23
N LEU A 173 3.39 7.30 -9.02
CA LEU A 173 3.13 8.00 -7.77
C LEU A 173 4.47 8.50 -7.20
N SER A 174 4.93 9.63 -7.70
CA SER A 174 6.14 10.31 -7.24
C SER A 174 6.03 11.81 -7.40
N HIS A 175 6.61 12.58 -6.48
CA HIS A 175 6.67 14.02 -6.64
C HIS A 175 7.45 14.40 -7.92
N PRO A 176 7.00 15.42 -8.70
CA PRO A 176 7.57 15.74 -10.02
C PRO A 176 9.09 15.93 -10.06
N LYS A 177 9.66 16.57 -9.03
CA LYS A 177 11.13 16.75 -8.89
C LYS A 177 11.93 15.44 -8.72
N TYR A 178 11.26 14.34 -8.41
CA TYR A 178 11.85 13.04 -8.15
C TYR A 178 11.26 11.96 -9.07
N LEU A 179 10.75 12.38 -10.23
CA LEU A 179 10.31 11.44 -11.26
C LEU A 179 11.45 10.44 -11.55
N PRO A 180 11.13 9.15 -11.73
CA PRO A 180 12.13 8.20 -12.12
C PRO A 180 12.76 8.62 -13.45
N THR A 181 14.09 8.84 -13.46
CA THR A 181 14.88 9.20 -14.65
C THR A 181 15.18 8.00 -15.56
N ASP A 182 14.32 6.98 -15.53
CA ASP A 182 14.45 5.65 -16.17
C ASP A 182 15.57 4.70 -15.68
N SER A 183 15.32 3.40 -15.92
CA SER A 183 16.07 2.16 -15.61
C SER A 183 15.94 1.51 -14.22
N ARG A 184 15.18 2.08 -13.27
CA ARG A 184 15.02 1.41 -11.96
C ARG A 184 14.06 0.21 -12.06
N PRO A 185 14.45 -0.99 -11.57
CA PRO A 185 13.58 -2.15 -11.60
C PRO A 185 12.34 -1.91 -10.74
N ILE A 186 11.18 -2.08 -11.34
CA ILE A 186 9.89 -2.08 -10.64
C ILE A 186 9.66 -3.47 -10.10
N HIS A 187 9.54 -3.57 -8.79
CA HIS A 187 9.21 -4.82 -8.12
C HIS A 187 7.68 -4.92 -8.06
N PRO A 188 7.07 -6.00 -8.58
CA PRO A 188 5.64 -6.19 -8.48
C PRO A 188 5.24 -6.37 -7.01
N MET A 189 4.16 -5.72 -6.63
CA MET A 189 3.51 -5.93 -5.34
C MET A 189 2.45 -7.01 -5.54
N ALA A 190 2.69 -8.20 -5.00
CA ALA A 190 1.84 -9.36 -5.22
C ALA A 190 0.41 -9.12 -4.73
N ILE A 191 -0.58 -9.20 -5.62
CA ILE A 191 -1.99 -9.20 -5.24
C ILE A 191 -2.41 -10.67 -5.13
N GLU A 192 -3.17 -11.01 -4.09
CA GLU A 192 -3.55 -12.40 -3.85
C GLU A 192 -4.35 -12.95 -5.06
N PRO A 193 -3.97 -14.10 -5.64
CA PRO A 193 -4.68 -14.66 -6.78
C PRO A 193 -6.18 -14.85 -6.50
N GLY A 194 -7.02 -14.46 -7.47
CA GLY A 194 -8.49 -14.57 -7.34
C GLY A 194 -9.15 -13.48 -6.50
N THR A 195 -8.38 -12.49 -6.03
CA THR A 195 -8.88 -11.34 -5.27
C THR A 195 -8.86 -10.05 -6.09
N VAL A 196 -9.53 -9.01 -5.59
CA VAL A 196 -9.52 -7.67 -6.17
C VAL A 196 -8.99 -6.66 -5.15
N PRO A 197 -8.12 -5.72 -5.56
CA PRO A 197 -7.71 -4.60 -4.71
C PRO A 197 -8.89 -3.75 -4.26
N ILE A 198 -9.06 -3.61 -2.95
CA ILE A 198 -10.13 -2.81 -2.32
C ILE A 198 -9.60 -1.79 -1.32
N GLY A 199 -8.32 -1.79 -1.03
CA GLY A 199 -7.78 -0.89 -0.02
C GLY A 199 -6.29 -0.75 -0.08
N PHE A 200 -5.80 0.05 0.85
CA PHE A 200 -4.38 0.25 1.04
C PHE A 200 -4.04 0.29 2.52
N TYR A 201 -2.77 0.00 2.80
CA TYR A 201 -2.19 0.19 4.12
C TYR A 201 -0.85 0.90 4.00
N ALA A 202 -0.46 1.57 5.08
CA ALA A 202 0.83 2.23 5.17
C ALA A 202 1.43 2.12 6.56
N VAL A 203 2.76 2.11 6.59
CA VAL A 203 3.56 2.17 7.82
C VAL A 203 4.53 3.32 7.71
N ARG A 204 4.54 4.17 8.74
CA ARG A 204 5.51 5.25 8.88
C ARG A 204 6.63 4.85 9.82
N GLN A 205 7.85 5.20 9.44
CA GLN A 205 9.05 5.01 10.23
C GLN A 205 9.73 6.37 10.41
N TYR A 206 9.63 6.96 11.62
CA TYR A 206 10.03 8.35 11.87
C TYR A 206 11.54 8.57 11.79
N GLU A 207 12.36 7.67 12.36
CA GLU A 207 13.81 7.89 12.45
C GLU A 207 14.50 7.93 11.08
N ILE A 208 13.96 7.20 10.12
CA ILE A 208 14.45 7.24 8.74
C ILE A 208 13.58 8.13 7.83
N GLY A 209 12.50 8.68 8.38
CA GLY A 209 11.46 9.40 7.65
C GLY A 209 11.03 8.63 6.41
N ARG A 210 10.41 7.47 6.53
CA ARG A 210 9.89 6.76 5.35
C ARG A 210 8.45 6.32 5.60
N VAL A 211 7.70 6.23 4.50
CA VAL A 211 6.37 5.65 4.49
C VAL A 211 6.38 4.54 3.45
N SER A 212 6.07 3.35 3.90
CA SER A 212 5.90 2.20 3.04
C SER A 212 4.43 1.94 2.86
N PHE A 213 4.06 1.57 1.65
CA PHE A 213 2.70 1.49 1.18
C PHE A 213 2.44 0.10 0.61
N GLY A 214 1.27 -0.42 0.90
CA GLY A 214 0.81 -1.74 0.51
C GLY A 214 -0.64 -1.72 0.04
N VAL A 215 -1.06 -2.80 -0.62
CA VAL A 215 -2.40 -3.03 -1.14
C VAL A 215 -3.12 -4.07 -0.30
N ILE A 216 -4.41 -3.82 -0.09
CA ILE A 216 -5.35 -4.75 0.52
C ILE A 216 -6.28 -5.25 -0.59
N SER A 217 -6.50 -6.56 -0.60
CA SER A 217 -7.33 -7.24 -1.57
C SER A 217 -8.30 -8.22 -0.91
N ARG A 218 -9.40 -8.55 -1.58
CA ARG A 218 -10.44 -9.46 -1.09
C ARG A 218 -11.05 -10.28 -2.24
N PRO A 219 -11.48 -11.53 -2.00
CA PRO A 219 -12.31 -12.26 -2.95
C PRO A 219 -13.60 -11.49 -3.23
N MET A 220 -13.97 -11.34 -4.49
CA MET A 220 -15.29 -10.80 -4.83
C MET A 220 -16.33 -11.90 -4.57
N THR A 221 -17.20 -11.71 -3.59
CA THR A 221 -18.47 -12.44 -3.57
C THR A 221 -19.27 -11.99 -4.80
N SER A 222 -19.79 -12.94 -5.57
CA SER A 222 -20.59 -12.67 -6.77
C SER A 222 -21.61 -11.56 -6.51
N LEU A 223 -21.46 -10.45 -7.24
CA LEU A 223 -22.40 -9.32 -7.29
C LEU A 223 -23.72 -9.75 -7.94
#